data_AF-A0A410DX89-F1
#
_entry.id   AF-A0A410DX89-F1
#
_cell.length_a   1.000
_cell.length_b   1.000
_cell.length_c   1.000
_cell.angle_alpha   90.00
_cell.angle_beta   90.00
_cell.angle_gamma   90.00
#
_symmetry.space_group_name_H-M   'P 1'
#
loop_
_entity.id
_entity.type
_entity.pdbx_description
1 polymer ?
#
loop_
_entity_poly.entity_id
_entity_poly.type
_entity_poly.pdbx_seq_one_letter_code
_entity_poly.pdbx_strand_id
1 'polypeptide(L)'
;MHIENISGRKKVIIEQDFYAQILLFNMVEDLKNDANKQLEENKNKDLKYEYKVNMNILIGTFKEYIIKIAVEDDDLKRKQLYEYMLGEIMENLVPIRPGRTFPRTFYKGRNKARLNIRRNS
;
A
#
# COMPACT_ATOMS: atom_id res chain seq x y z
N MET A 1 -9.33 2.78 -3.81
CA MET A 1 -10.21 1.93 -4.65
C MET A 1 -10.88 2.80 -5.69
N HIS A 2 -11.07 2.30 -6.91
CA HIS A 2 -11.72 3.03 -8.00
C HIS A 2 -12.82 2.14 -8.57
N ILE A 3 -13.96 2.11 -7.89
CA ILE A 3 -15.08 1.22 -8.21
C ILE A 3 -15.64 1.49 -9.61
N GLU A 4 -15.52 2.73 -10.08
CA GLU A 4 -15.97 3.17 -11.40
C GLU A 4 -14.99 2.80 -12.53
N ASN A 5 -13.73 2.48 -12.21
CA ASN A 5 -12.73 2.07 -13.21
C ASN A 5 -12.90 0.59 -13.57
N ILE A 6 -13.88 0.33 -14.41
CA ILE A 6 -14.22 -1.00 -14.91
C ILE A 6 -13.56 -1.23 -16.28
N SER A 7 -12.95 -2.39 -16.46
CA SER A 7 -12.22 -2.81 -17.67
C SER A 7 -13.13 -3.18 -18.86
N GLY A 8 -14.43 -3.38 -18.64
CA GLY A 8 -15.39 -3.71 -19.68
C GLY A 8 -16.85 -3.56 -19.26
N ARG A 9 -17.77 -3.63 -20.23
CA ARG A 9 -19.21 -3.40 -19.99
C ARG A 9 -20.03 -4.66 -19.72
N LYS A 10 -19.43 -5.85 -19.88
CA LYS A 10 -20.13 -7.12 -19.63
C LYS A 10 -20.28 -7.31 -18.11
N LYS A 11 -21.45 -7.77 -17.66
CA LYS A 11 -21.73 -8.04 -16.24
C LYS A 11 -20.62 -8.86 -15.56
N VAL A 12 -20.15 -9.93 -16.20
CA VAL A 12 -19.09 -10.79 -15.67
C VAL A 12 -17.78 -10.02 -15.44
N ILE A 13 -17.41 -9.11 -16.34
CA ILE A 13 -16.19 -8.30 -16.21
C ILE A 13 -16.34 -7.30 -15.05
N ILE A 14 -17.52 -6.68 -14.93
CA ILE A 14 -17.83 -5.76 -13.82
C ILE A 14 -17.67 -6.48 -12.47
N GLU A 15 -18.26 -7.67 -12.35
CA GLU A 15 -18.18 -8.48 -11.13
C GLU A 15 -16.73 -8.89 -10.83
N GLN A 16 -15.97 -9.33 -11.84
CA GLN A 16 -14.56 -9.69 -11.69
C GLN A 16 -13.71 -8.50 -11.19
N ASP A 17 -13.86 -7.32 -11.79
CA ASP A 17 -13.11 -6.13 -11.38
C ASP A 17 -13.47 -5.70 -9.96
N PHE A 18 -14.75 -5.79 -9.58
CA PHE A 18 -15.21 -5.49 -8.23
C PHE A 18 -14.57 -6.43 -7.19
N TYR A 19 -14.66 -7.74 -7.41
CA TYR A 19 -14.08 -8.72 -6.49
C TYR A 19 -12.56 -8.65 -6.43
N ALA A 20 -11.88 -8.43 -7.57
CA ALA A 20 -10.44 -8.25 -7.59
C ALA A 20 -10.00 -7.01 -6.77
N GLN A 21 -10.73 -5.90 -6.87
CA GLN A 21 -10.43 -4.70 -6.07
C GLN A 21 -10.61 -4.94 -4.56
N ILE A 22 -11.66 -5.65 -4.15
CA ILE A 22 -11.89 -5.99 -2.74
C ILE A 22 -10.79 -6.92 -2.23
N LEU A 23 -10.44 -7.94 -3.02
CA LEU A 23 -9.38 -8.88 -2.65
C LEU A 23 -8.04 -8.16 -2.44
N LEU A 24 -7.66 -7.31 -3.40
CA LEU A 24 -6.44 -6.49 -3.29
C LEU A 24 -6.46 -5.58 -2.07
N PHE A 25 -7.62 -4.98 -1.77
CA PHE A 25 -7.78 -4.16 -0.57
C PHE A 25 -7.54 -4.97 0.71
N ASN A 26 -8.16 -6.15 0.81
CA ASN A 26 -8.00 -7.03 1.97
C ASN A 26 -6.55 -7.47 2.14
N MET A 27 -5.86 -7.86 1.06
CA MET A 27 -4.44 -8.24 1.11
C MET A 27 -3.54 -7.09 1.58
N VAL A 28 -3.79 -5.88 1.09
CA VAL A 28 -3.04 -4.68 1.49
C VAL A 28 -3.27 -4.34 2.97
N GLU A 29 -4.51 -4.48 3.46
CA GLU A 29 -4.83 -4.23 4.87
C GLU A 29 -4.22 -5.30 5.78
N ASP A 30 -4.20 -6.56 5.35
CA ASP A 30 -3.54 -7.66 6.07
C ASP A 30 -2.02 -7.42 6.18
N LEU A 31 -1.38 -7.08 5.07
CA LEU A 31 0.04 -6.73 5.04
C LEU A 31 0.38 -5.55 5.95
N LYS A 32 -0.49 -4.53 5.98
CA LYS A 32 -0.37 -3.40 6.88
C LYS A 32 -0.50 -3.83 8.35
N ASN A 33 -1.41 -4.76 8.66
CA ASN A 33 -1.55 -5.29 10.01
C ASN A 33 -0.29 -6.03 10.45
N ASP A 34 0.32 -6.82 9.58
CA ASP A 34 1.57 -7.51 9.87
C ASP A 34 2.74 -6.54 10.07
N ALA A 35 2.88 -5.53 9.21
CA ALA A 35 3.87 -4.47 9.40
C ALA A 35 3.64 -3.69 10.71
N ASN A 36 2.38 -3.44 11.09
CA ASN A 36 2.06 -2.80 12.36
C ASN A 36 2.43 -3.70 13.56
N LYS A 37 2.14 -5.01 13.51
CA LYS A 37 2.57 -5.95 14.58
C LYS A 37 4.08 -5.91 14.77
N GLN A 38 4.86 -6.00 13.68
CA GLN A 38 6.31 -5.90 13.75
C GLN A 38 6.78 -4.55 14.30
N LEU A 39 6.09 -3.46 13.94
CA LEU A 39 6.38 -2.14 14.48
C LEU A 39 6.14 -2.07 15.99
N GLU A 40 5.04 -2.64 16.49
CA GLU A 40 4.74 -2.73 17.93
C GLU A 40 5.81 -3.53 18.68
N GLU A 41 6.26 -4.66 18.13
CA GLU A 41 7.35 -5.47 18.71
C GLU A 41 8.68 -4.68 18.78
N ASN A 42 8.91 -3.77 17.83
CA ASN A 42 10.10 -2.94 17.75
C ASN A 42 10.01 -1.64 18.58
N LYS A 43 8.92 -1.39 19.32
CA LYS A 43 8.72 -0.14 20.10
C LYS A 43 9.68 0.02 21.29
N ASN A 44 10.41 -1.01 21.68
CA ASN A 44 11.37 -0.95 22.79
C ASN A 44 12.64 -0.10 22.49
N LYS A 45 12.64 0.66 21.40
CA LYS A 45 13.73 1.57 21.01
C LYS A 45 13.35 2.99 21.44
N ASP A 46 14.28 3.70 22.08
CA ASP A 46 14.11 5.07 22.57
C ASP A 46 14.08 6.08 21.40
N LEU A 47 12.98 6.06 20.63
CA LEU A 47 12.81 6.84 19.41
C LEU A 47 12.13 8.19 19.71
N LYS A 48 12.63 9.26 19.08
CA LYS A 48 12.09 10.63 19.23
C LYS A 48 10.61 10.78 18.84
N TYR A 49 10.13 9.94 17.92
CA TYR A 49 8.76 10.00 17.41
C TYR A 49 8.18 8.60 17.30
N GLU A 50 6.86 8.52 17.33
CA GLU A 50 6.15 7.35 16.83
C GLU A 50 6.26 7.27 15.31
N TYR A 51 6.37 6.06 14.80
CA TYR A 51 6.44 5.79 13.36
C TYR A 51 5.14 5.13 12.91
N LYS A 52 4.87 5.22 11.61
CA LYS A 52 3.77 4.49 10.97
C LYS A 52 4.19 3.98 9.62
N VAL A 53 3.47 2.96 9.16
CA VAL A 53 3.60 2.40 7.83
C VAL A 53 3.34 3.46 6.76
N ASN A 54 4.23 3.53 5.78
CA ASN A 54 4.08 4.38 4.61
C ASN A 54 3.25 3.67 3.54
N MET A 55 1.95 3.96 3.48
CA MET A 55 1.01 3.30 2.56
C MET A 55 1.43 3.36 1.08
N ASN A 56 2.12 4.42 0.65
CA ASN A 56 2.56 4.53 -0.74
C ASN A 56 3.66 3.50 -1.05
N ILE A 57 4.61 3.34 -0.13
CA ILE A 57 5.67 2.34 -0.26
C ILE A 57 5.06 0.95 -0.14
N LEU A 58 4.20 0.71 0.86
CA LEU A 58 3.51 -0.57 1.02
C LEU A 58 2.78 -1.01 -0.25
N ILE A 59 1.98 -0.12 -0.87
CA ILE A 59 1.26 -0.45 -2.11
C ILE A 59 2.23 -0.68 -3.28
N GLY A 60 3.33 0.07 -3.35
CA GLY A 60 4.36 -0.09 -4.38
C GLY A 60 5.06 -1.44 -4.26
N THR A 61 5.60 -1.73 -3.08
CA THR A 61 6.29 -2.98 -2.76
C THR A 61 5.35 -4.18 -2.91
N PHE A 62 4.10 -4.10 -2.42
CA PHE A 62 3.12 -5.18 -2.61
C PHE A 62 2.94 -5.54 -4.09
N LYS A 63 2.78 -4.54 -4.97
CA LYS A 63 2.61 -4.80 -6.41
C LYS A 63 3.83 -5.46 -7.06
N GLU A 64 5.02 -5.14 -6.58
CA GLU A 64 6.28 -5.70 -7.08
C GLU A 64 6.48 -7.16 -6.66
N TYR A 65 6.06 -7.51 -5.44
CA TYR A 65 6.34 -8.82 -4.84
C TYR A 65 5.18 -9.80 -4.96
N ILE A 66 3.91 -9.36 -5.00
CA ILE A 66 2.76 -10.26 -4.88
C ILE A 66 2.72 -11.31 -5.99
N ILE A 67 3.03 -10.94 -7.24
CA ILE A 67 3.06 -11.89 -8.36
C ILE A 67 4.20 -12.89 -8.17
N LYS A 68 5.38 -12.42 -7.75
CA LYS A 68 6.55 -13.29 -7.49
C LYS A 68 6.25 -14.30 -6.39
N ILE A 69 5.62 -13.87 -5.31
CA ILE A 69 5.18 -14.73 -4.20
C ILE A 69 4.13 -15.74 -4.68
N ALA A 70 3.16 -15.30 -5.48
CA ALA A 70 2.05 -16.13 -5.93
C ALA A 70 2.46 -17.24 -6.92
N VAL A 71 3.51 -17.03 -7.72
CA VAL A 71 4.01 -18.01 -8.70
C VAL A 71 5.18 -18.86 -8.19
N GLU A 72 5.64 -18.64 -6.96
CA GLU A 72 6.76 -19.39 -6.38
C GLU A 72 6.27 -20.72 -5.79
N ASP A 73 6.76 -21.81 -6.38
CA ASP A 73 6.41 -23.18 -5.99
C ASP A 73 7.17 -23.63 -4.72
N ASP A 74 8.39 -23.12 -4.49
CA ASP A 74 9.18 -23.46 -3.31
C ASP A 74 8.71 -22.66 -2.09
N ASP A 75 8.15 -23.37 -1.10
CA ASP A 75 7.62 -22.78 0.12
C ASP A 75 8.65 -21.94 0.89
N LEU A 76 9.92 -22.34 0.90
CA LEU A 76 10.98 -21.61 1.60
C LEU A 76 11.28 -20.31 0.88
N LYS A 77 11.42 -20.34 -0.45
CA LYS A 77 11.65 -19.13 -1.25
C LYS A 77 10.46 -18.19 -1.20
N ARG A 78 9.24 -18.74 -1.24
CA ARG A 78 8.00 -17.95 -1.12
C ARG A 78 7.96 -17.19 0.21
N LYS A 79 8.35 -17.86 1.30
CA LYS A 79 8.49 -17.23 2.62
C LYS A 79 9.58 -16.14 2.62
N GLN A 80 10.74 -16.40 2.02
CA GLN A 80 11.82 -15.40 1.93
C GLN A 80 11.37 -14.15 1.15
N LEU A 81 10.66 -14.32 0.03
CA LEU A 81 10.11 -13.20 -0.74
C LEU A 81 9.13 -12.36 0.09
N TYR A 82 8.30 -13.02 0.91
CA TYR A 82 7.41 -12.34 1.84
C TYR A 82 8.17 -11.55 2.91
N GLU A 83 9.20 -12.16 3.51
CA GLU A 83 10.05 -11.51 4.51
C GLU A 83 10.81 -10.30 3.93
N TYR A 84 11.32 -10.40 2.70
CA TYR A 84 11.94 -9.27 2.01
C TYR A 84 10.94 -8.14 1.74
N MET A 85 9.74 -8.47 1.28
CA MET A 85 8.67 -7.50 1.07
C MET A 85 8.32 -6.76 2.37
N LEU A 86 8.18 -7.47 3.49
CA LEU A 86 7.94 -6.87 4.81
C LEU A 86 9.13 -6.02 5.27
N GLY A 87 10.36 -6.50 5.09
CA GLY A 87 11.57 -5.77 5.42
C GLY A 87 11.63 -4.40 4.74
N GLU A 88 11.40 -4.35 3.42
CA GLU A 88 11.38 -3.08 2.68
C GLU A 88 10.31 -2.10 3.19
N ILE A 89 9.14 -2.61 3.58
CA ILE A 89 8.07 -1.80 4.16
C ILE A 89 8.51 -1.21 5.50
N MET A 90 9.17 -2.01 6.33
CA MET A 90 9.66 -1.63 7.66
C MET A 90 10.85 -0.67 7.61
N GLU A 91 11.70 -0.76 6.60
CA GLU A 91 12.78 0.22 6.40
C GLU A 91 12.26 1.61 6.00
N ASN A 92 11.09 1.67 5.36
CA ASN A 92 10.50 2.89 4.81
C ASN A 92 9.38 3.50 5.68
N LEU A 93 9.41 3.25 6.99
CA LEU A 93 8.48 3.85 7.95
C LEU A 93 8.59 5.38 7.99
N VAL A 94 7.47 6.05 8.27
CA VAL A 94 7.41 7.51 8.34
C VAL A 94 7.02 7.99 9.75
N PRO A 95 7.71 9.02 10.29
CA PRO A 95 7.42 9.51 11.63
C PRO A 95 6.13 10.33 11.68
N ILE A 96 5.33 10.09 12.71
CA ILE A 96 4.22 10.95 13.14
C ILE A 96 4.83 12.07 13.97
N ARG A 97 4.87 13.28 13.40
CA ARG A 97 5.44 14.47 14.06
C ARG A 97 4.31 15.36 14.60
N PRO A 98 4.01 15.34 15.92
CA PRO A 98 3.06 16.26 16.52
C PRO A 98 3.61 17.69 16.51
N GLY A 99 2.73 18.70 16.46
CA GLY A 99 3.12 20.10 16.65
C GLY A 99 4.08 20.69 15.60
N ARG A 100 3.91 20.35 14.32
CA ARG A 100 4.78 20.89 13.24
C ARG A 100 4.70 22.41 13.18
N THR A 101 5.86 23.08 13.28
CA THR A 101 5.99 24.54 13.08
C THR A 101 5.51 24.97 11.69
N PHE A 102 5.79 24.14 10.68
CA PHE A 102 5.30 24.32 9.32
C PHE A 102 4.40 23.14 8.94
N PRO A 103 3.07 23.31 8.93
CA PRO A 103 2.15 22.24 8.58
C PRO A 103 2.30 21.87 7.10
N ARG A 104 2.05 20.60 6.76
CA ARG A 104 2.04 20.16 5.36
C ARG A 104 0.79 20.74 4.69
N THR A 105 0.98 21.73 3.83
CA THR A 105 -0.10 22.26 3.00
C THR A 105 -0.35 21.30 1.83
N PHE A 106 -1.51 20.66 1.79
CA PHE A 106 -1.94 19.97 0.58
C PHE A 106 -2.22 21.01 -0.50
N TYR A 107 -1.63 20.85 -1.69
CA TYR A 107 -1.88 21.76 -2.81
C TYR A 107 -3.37 21.71 -3.16
N LYS A 108 -4.08 22.83 -2.96
CA LYS A 108 -5.51 22.99 -3.27
C LYS A 108 -5.76 23.61 -4.65
N GLY A 109 -4.70 23.91 -5.42
CA GLY A 109 -4.84 24.51 -6.73
C GLY A 109 -5.36 23.52 -7.77
N ARG A 110 -5.98 24.02 -8.85
CA ARG A 110 -6.28 23.20 -10.03
C ARG A 110 -4.97 22.71 -10.61
N ASN A 111 -4.86 21.40 -10.85
CA ASN A 111 -3.73 20.82 -11.58
C ASN A 111 -3.44 21.65 -12.84
N LYS A 112 -2.20 22.16 -12.95
CA LYS A 112 -1.78 23.02 -14.07
C LYS A 112 -1.98 22.31 -15.42
N ALA A 113 -1.81 20.99 -15.44
CA ALA A 113 -2.12 20.12 -16.58
C ALA A 113 -3.58 19.64 -16.55
N ARG A 114 -4.52 20.49 -16.99
CA ARG A 114 -5.95 20.12 -17.10
C ARG A 114 -6.21 18.92 -18.02
N LEU A 115 -5.32 18.69 -19.00
CA LEU A 115 -5.40 17.58 -19.95
C LEU A 115 -4.97 16.23 -19.35
N ASN A 116 -4.22 16.24 -18.24
CA ASN A 116 -3.81 15.02 -17.52
C ASN A 116 -4.83 14.60 -16.44
N ILE A 117 -6.03 15.19 -16.45
CA ILE A 117 -7.13 14.70 -15.64
C ILE A 117 -7.61 13.41 -16.30
N ARG A 118 -7.23 12.26 -15.72
CA ARG A 118 -7.87 10.99 -16.08
C ARG A 118 -9.37 11.17 -15.86
N ARG A 119 -10.17 10.99 -16.92
CA ARG A 119 -11.63 10.87 -16.78
C ARG A 119 -11.87 9.61 -15.96
N ASN A 120 -12.19 9.79 -14.68
CA ASN A 120 -12.95 8.76 -13.98
C ASN A 120 -14.30 8.73 -14.71
N SER A 121 -14.49 7.68 -15.50
CA SER A 121 -15.73 7.44 -16.25
C SER A 121 -16.66 6.62 -15.38
#